data_AF-A0A5X7W8Q9-F1
#
_entry.id   AF-A0A5X7W8Q9-F1
#
_cell.length_a   1.000
_cell.length_b   1.000
_cell.length_c   1.000
_cell.angle_alpha   90.00
_cell.angle_beta   90.00
_cell.angle_gamma   90.00
#
_symmetry.space_group_name_H-M   'P 1'
#
loop_
_entity.id
_entity.type
_entity.pdbx_description
1 polymer ?
#
loop_
_entity_poly.entity_id
_entity_poly.type
_entity_poly.pdbx_seq_one_letter_code
_entity_poly.pdbx_strand_id
1 'polypeptide(L)' 'MKSVTIEAKTFAEMLGITEGELIFAIKKTGTFKNKTIPQPHEPHKSNNRFLYSDVMRFIESLKDK' A
#
# COMPACT_ATOMS: atom_id res chain seq x y z
N MET A 1 14.33 -16.04 1.76
CA MET A 1 13.73 -15.48 0.53
C MET A 1 14.07 -14.00 0.47
N LYS A 2 14.44 -13.45 -0.69
CA LYS A 2 14.64 -11.99 -0.82
C LYS A 2 13.28 -11.29 -0.66
N SER A 3 13.21 -10.29 0.21
CA SER A 3 12.01 -9.46 0.37
C SER A 3 11.79 -8.66 -0.91
N VAL A 4 10.72 -8.97 -1.64
CA VAL A 4 10.32 -8.22 -2.84
C VAL A 4 9.52 -7.01 -2.40
N THR A 5 9.95 -5.82 -2.84
CA THR A 5 9.26 -4.57 -2.57
C THR A 5 8.71 -3.95 -3.84
N ILE A 6 7.56 -3.30 -3.74
CA ILE A 6 6.93 -2.54 -4.82
C ILE A 6 6.83 -1.05 -4.46
N GLU A 7 6.72 -0.21 -5.47
CA GLU A 7 6.56 1.24 -5.29
C GLU A 7 5.12 1.61 -4.95
N ALA A 8 4.94 2.77 -4.30
CA ALA A 8 3.62 3.34 -4.00
C ALA A 8 2.74 3.46 -5.24
N LYS A 9 3.32 3.85 -6.39
CA LYS A 9 2.61 3.95 -7.65
C LYS A 9 1.97 2.62 -8.06
N THR A 10 2.74 1.53 -8.06
CA THR A 10 2.24 0.20 -8.40
C THR A 10 1.18 -0.27 -7.40
N PHE A 11 1.36 0.00 -6.10
CA PHE A 11 0.35 -0.34 -5.10
C PHE A 11 -0.97 0.44 -5.35
N ALA A 12 -0.89 1.72 -5.65
CA ALA A 12 -2.05 2.54 -5.96
C ALA A 12 -2.79 2.04 -7.22
N GLU A 13 -2.04 1.66 -8.27
CA GLU A 13 -2.60 1.06 -9.49
C GLU A 13 -3.37 -0.23 -9.18
N MET A 14 -2.87 -1.09 -8.29
CA MET A 14 -3.58 -2.32 -7.85
C MET A 14 -4.88 -2.02 -7.11
N LEU A 15 -4.98 -0.86 -6.45
CA LEU A 15 -6.18 -0.40 -5.77
C LEU A 15 -7.14 0.36 -6.70
N GLY A 16 -6.72 0.67 -7.93
CA GLY A 16 -7.47 1.49 -8.88
C GLY A 16 -7.57 2.96 -8.47
N ILE A 17 -6.56 3.47 -7.76
CA ILE A 17 -6.48 4.87 -7.29
C ILE A 17 -5.16 5.51 -7.73
N THR A 18 -5.02 6.82 -7.52
CA THR A 18 -3.76 7.53 -7.74
C THR A 18 -2.78 7.33 -6.59
N GLU A 19 -1.49 7.45 -6.87
CA GLU A 19 -0.44 7.42 -5.84
C GLU A 19 -0.67 8.47 -4.75
N GLY A 20 -1.11 9.68 -5.14
CA GLY A 20 -1.41 10.76 -4.19
C GLY A 20 -2.52 10.40 -3.21
N GLU A 21 -3.59 9.73 -3.68
CA GLU A 21 -4.68 9.24 -2.82
C GLU A 21 -4.20 8.16 -1.84
N LEU A 22 -3.35 7.24 -2.30
CA LEU A 22 -2.74 6.23 -1.43
C LEU A 22 -1.89 6.88 -0.34
N ILE A 23 -1.00 7.82 -0.69
CA ILE A 23 -0.15 8.52 0.27
C ILE A 23 -0.98 9.35 1.26
N PHE A 24 -2.04 10.01 0.76
CA PHE A 24 -2.97 10.75 1.62
C PHE A 24 -3.66 9.81 2.62
N ALA A 25 -4.19 8.68 2.17
CA ALA A 25 -4.86 7.71 3.02
C ALA A 25 -3.90 7.15 4.09
N ILE A 26 -2.67 6.78 3.72
CA ILE A 26 -1.66 6.32 4.68
C ILE A 26 -1.37 7.38 5.75
N LYS A 27 -1.19 8.64 5.35
CA LYS A 27 -0.82 9.74 6.27
C LYS A 27 -1.97 10.24 7.13
N LYS A 28 -3.21 10.18 6.64
CA LYS A 28 -4.37 10.79 7.32
C LYS A 28 -5.21 9.78 8.08
N THR A 29 -5.57 8.68 7.45
CA THR A 29 -6.53 7.72 8.00
C THR A 29 -5.87 6.40 8.40
N GLY A 30 -4.72 6.06 7.81
CA GLY A 30 -4.07 4.76 7.93
C GLY A 30 -4.94 3.60 7.40
N THR A 31 -6.06 3.91 6.76
CA THR A 31 -7.10 2.94 6.39
C THR A 31 -7.68 3.24 5.02
N PHE A 32 -8.03 2.19 4.28
CA PHE A 32 -8.70 2.24 2.99
C PHE A 32 -9.82 1.20 2.98
N LYS A 33 -11.06 1.63 2.67
CA LYS A 33 -12.27 0.79 2.77
C LYS A 33 -12.39 0.03 4.09
N ASN A 34 -12.17 0.73 5.21
CA ASN A 34 -12.17 0.18 6.58
C ASN A 34 -11.11 -0.90 6.88
N LYS A 35 -10.13 -1.11 6.00
CA LYS A 35 -9.00 -2.02 6.24
C LYS A 35 -7.71 -1.21 6.40
N THR A 36 -6.87 -1.61 7.34
CA THR A 36 -5.60 -0.92 7.63
C THR A 36 -4.63 -1.08 6.46
N ILE A 37 -4.12 0.05 5.95
CA ILE A 37 -3.18 0.05 4.83
C ILE A 37 -1.80 -0.38 5.35
N PRO A 38 -1.07 -1.27 4.65
CA PRO A 38 0.30 -1.61 5.02
C PRO A 38 1.19 -0.36 4.99
N GLN A 39 2.09 -0.27 5.96
CA GLN A 39 3.04 0.83 6.06
C GLN A 39 4.24 0.60 5.13
N PRO A 40 4.87 1.66 4.60
CA PRO A 40 6.07 1.52 3.81
C PRO A 40 7.21 0.92 4.66
N HIS A 41 7.95 -0.02 4.09
CA HIS A 41 9.08 -0.68 4.73
C HIS A 41 10.30 0.26 4.83
N GLU A 42 10.49 1.09 3.80
CA GLU A 42 11.51 2.12 3.74
C GLU A 42 10.85 3.47 3.43
N PRO A 43 10.58 4.30 4.46
CA PRO A 43 10.05 5.64 4.26
C PRO A 43 11.18 6.60 3.85
N HIS A 44 11.81 6.38 2.69
CA HIS A 44 12.68 7.40 2.09
C HIS A 44 11.82 8.44 1.38
N LYS A 45 12.16 9.72 1.57
CA LYS A 45 11.36 10.94 1.27
C LYS A 45 10.73 11.06 -0.13
N SER A 46 11.03 10.17 -1.06
CA SER A 46 10.57 10.21 -2.45
C SER A 46 10.10 8.87 -3.03
N ASN A 47 10.37 7.72 -2.39
CA ASN A 47 10.00 6.40 -2.90
C ASN A 47 9.53 5.50 -1.74
N ASN A 48 8.26 5.63 -1.37
CA ASN A 48 7.65 4.72 -0.41
C ASN A 48 7.61 3.32 -1.03
N ARG A 49 8.39 2.40 -0.48
CA ARG A 49 8.42 0.99 -0.90
C ARG A 49 7.65 0.13 0.08
N PHE A 50 6.82 -0.76 -0.44
CA PHE A 50 5.97 -1.67 0.34
C PHE A 50 6.40 -3.10 0.10
N LEU A 51 6.34 -3.94 1.12
CA LEU A 51 6.53 -5.37 0.94
C LEU A 51 5.41 -5.91 0.07
N TYR A 52 5.77 -6.61 -1.00
CA TYR A 52 4.80 -7.21 -1.92
C TYR A 52 3.85 -8.17 -1.19
N SER A 53 4.37 -8.92 -0.21
CA SER A 53 3.58 -9.82 0.63
C SER A 53 2.47 -9.10 1.40
N ASP A 54 2.79 -7.93 1.97
CA ASP A 54 1.84 -7.15 2.77
C ASP A 54 0.78 -6.49 1.90
N VAL A 55 1.19 -6.01 0.73
CA VAL A 55 0.27 -5.48 -0.29
C VAL A 55 -0.68 -6.57 -0.76
N MET A 56 -0.19 -7.75 -1.12
CA MET A 56 -1.06 -8.83 -1.59
C MET A 56 -2.03 -9.29 -0.50
N ARG A 57 -1.56 -9.45 0.74
CA ARG A 57 -2.43 -9.78 1.88
C ARG A 57 -3.52 -8.72 2.10
N PHE A 58 -3.16 -7.45 1.94
CA PHE A 58 -4.11 -6.35 2.01
C PHE A 58 -5.15 -6.40 0.88
N ILE A 59 -4.70 -6.59 -0.37
CA ILE A 59 -5.59 -6.70 -1.55
C ILE A 59 -6.53 -7.90 -1.42
N GLU A 60 -6.03 -9.05 -0.97
CA GLU A 60 -6.85 -10.23 -0.67
C GLU A 60 -7.86 -9.93 0.41
N SER A 61 -7.46 -9.23 1.48
CA SER A 61 -8.40 -8.82 2.51
C SER A 61 -9.53 -7.98 1.91
N LEU A 62 -9.27 -7.07 0.97
CA LEU A 62 -10.32 -6.25 0.35
C LEU A 62 -11.36 -7.04 -0.47
N LYS A 63 -11.06 -8.27 -0.88
CA LYS A 63 -11.98 -9.14 -1.63
C LYS A 63 -12.97 -9.86 -0.71
N ASP A 64 -12.58 -10.08 0.55
CA ASP A 64 -13.46 -10.67 1.56
C ASP A 64 -14.51 -9.64 1.99
N LYS A 65 -15.77 -9.96 1.64
CA LYS A 65 -16.95 -9.09 1.64
C LYS A 65 -17.64 -9.06 2.99
#